data_AF-A0A2T1G7V4-F1
#
_entry.id   AF-A0A2T1G7V4-F1
#
_cell.length_a   1.000
_cell.length_b   1.000
_cell.length_c   1.000
_cell.angle_alpha   90.00
_cell.angle_beta   90.00
_cell.angle_gamma   90.00
#
_symmetry.space_group_name_H-M   'P 1'
#
loop_
_entity.id
_entity.type
_entity.pdbx_description
1 polymer ?
#
loop_
_entity_poly.entity_id
_entity_poly.type
_entity_poly.pdbx_seq_one_letter_code
_entity_poly.pdbx_strand_id
1 'polypeptide(L)'
;MTNYAIFDEKYYLSQYPWIQPAIDAGVIKSGREHFEKFGREGGLTKVSRYFDEATYLLQNPDLESFVRTVNPSAPFATGLDQFIQFGYDEGAFVFRRTKVSPEYKEDFYLASNSELDPFIRKGTFKSGYQHFIQFGAKEGRFGTSFFEPEYLKKNPDIVPFVNSGALKTGRDHYFNFGKNEPNRSATFVGTRGNDNDSDRDVITGLGVGNIEQIGVEVGIDRNGNRQYESFGINEFDFLYGGPGIDTFVLGVPAAAQNSSAISLYLSNGQATIRNFNAADDLIQLQGTSLDSYSLTPVGNNLSIQRFGDVLGVIEGGAGLNLVFQQSNGNGTFAIG
;
A
#
# COMPACT_ATOMS: atom_id res chain seq x y z
N MET A 1 12.30 -26.82 -6.11
CA MET A 1 11.64 -27.55 -5.00
C MET A 1 10.33 -26.83 -4.74
N THR A 2 9.24 -27.53 -4.41
CA THR A 2 7.93 -26.91 -4.19
C THR A 2 7.93 -26.08 -2.91
N ASN A 3 7.63 -24.78 -3.00
CA ASN A 3 7.71 -23.83 -1.89
C ASN A 3 6.32 -23.39 -1.41
N TYR A 4 5.89 -23.92 -0.26
CA TYR A 4 4.59 -23.62 0.35
C TYR A 4 4.62 -22.44 1.35
N ALA A 5 5.63 -21.57 1.30
CA ALA A 5 5.72 -20.42 2.22
C ALA A 5 4.50 -19.47 2.14
N ILE A 6 3.80 -19.46 1.00
CA ILE A 6 2.60 -18.63 0.82
C ILE A 6 1.39 -19.14 1.59
N PHE A 7 1.39 -20.43 1.95
CA PHE A 7 0.22 -21.12 2.42
C PHE A 7 -0.20 -20.61 3.80
N ASP A 8 -1.39 -20.03 3.87
CA ASP A 8 -2.05 -19.61 5.10
C ASP A 8 -3.16 -20.60 5.43
N GLU A 9 -2.93 -21.44 6.43
CA GLU A 9 -3.86 -22.47 6.89
C GLU A 9 -5.24 -21.91 7.24
N LYS A 10 -5.27 -20.80 7.98
CA LYS A 10 -6.52 -20.21 8.45
C LYS A 10 -7.32 -19.64 7.29
N TYR A 11 -6.64 -18.92 6.39
CA TYR A 11 -7.26 -18.39 5.19
C TYR A 11 -7.77 -19.52 4.30
N TYR A 12 -6.96 -20.55 4.02
CA TYR A 12 -7.36 -21.67 3.18
C TYR A 12 -8.62 -22.39 3.71
N LEU A 13 -8.68 -22.67 5.01
CA LEU A 13 -9.86 -23.30 5.63
C LEU A 13 -11.09 -22.38 5.65
N SER A 14 -10.89 -21.05 5.73
CA SER A 14 -12.01 -20.10 5.58
C SER A 14 -12.60 -20.10 4.16
N GLN A 15 -11.77 -20.35 3.15
CA GLN A 15 -12.18 -20.38 1.74
C GLN A 15 -12.73 -21.75 1.32
N TYR A 16 -12.32 -22.82 2.01
CA TYR A 16 -12.73 -24.19 1.75
C TYR A 16 -13.21 -24.87 3.05
N PRO A 17 -14.29 -24.38 3.69
CA PRO A 17 -14.72 -24.86 5.01
C PRO A 17 -15.16 -26.32 5.03
N TRP A 18 -15.50 -26.88 3.86
CA TRP A 18 -15.83 -28.30 3.69
C TRP A 18 -14.66 -29.25 3.96
N ILE A 19 -13.43 -28.74 4.12
CA ILE A 19 -12.25 -29.52 4.51
C ILE A 19 -12.25 -29.81 6.01
N GLN A 20 -12.83 -28.93 6.84
CA GLN A 20 -12.76 -29.03 8.30
C GLN A 20 -13.26 -30.38 8.86
N PRO A 21 -14.40 -30.95 8.39
CA PRO A 21 -14.85 -32.25 8.87
C PRO A 21 -13.85 -33.39 8.65
N ALA A 22 -13.04 -33.33 7.59
CA ALA A 22 -12.02 -34.34 7.32
C ALA A 22 -10.80 -34.20 8.24
N ILE A 23 -10.49 -32.97 8.68
CA ILE A 23 -9.48 -32.70 9.71
C ILE A 23 -9.98 -33.20 11.08
N ASP A 24 -11.21 -32.86 11.43
CA ASP A 24 -11.81 -33.24 12.72
C ASP A 24 -11.93 -34.77 12.86
N ALA A 25 -12.23 -35.47 11.75
CA ALA A 25 -12.26 -36.92 11.69
C ALA A 25 -10.87 -37.58 11.63
N GLY A 26 -9.79 -36.80 11.56
CA GLY A 26 -8.41 -37.30 11.47
C GLY A 26 -8.05 -37.98 10.15
N VAL A 27 -8.85 -37.78 9.10
CA VAL A 27 -8.60 -38.33 7.74
C VAL A 27 -7.42 -37.60 7.09
N ILE A 28 -7.28 -36.31 7.38
CA ILE A 28 -6.16 -35.43 7.01
C ILE A 28 -5.73 -34.64 8.27
N LYS A 29 -4.48 -34.22 8.35
CA LYS A 29 -3.93 -33.53 9.54
C LYS A 29 -4.09 -32.01 9.48
N SER A 30 -4.24 -31.45 8.28
CA SER A 30 -4.34 -30.00 8.07
C SER A 30 -4.90 -29.66 6.69
N GLY A 31 -5.33 -28.41 6.54
CA GLY A 31 -5.63 -27.81 5.24
C GLY A 31 -4.41 -27.81 4.32
N ARG A 32 -3.20 -27.62 4.87
CA ARG A 32 -1.95 -27.78 4.11
C ARG A 32 -1.80 -29.18 3.53
N GLU A 33 -2.01 -30.24 4.33
CA GLU A 33 -1.95 -31.61 3.81
C GLU A 33 -2.99 -31.84 2.72
N HIS A 34 -4.22 -31.33 2.90
CA HIS A 34 -5.24 -31.39 1.87
C HIS A 34 -4.81 -30.69 0.58
N PHE A 35 -4.25 -29.48 0.68
CA PHE A 35 -3.79 -28.74 -0.49
C PHE A 35 -2.66 -29.48 -1.23
N GLU A 36 -1.67 -29.99 -0.50
CA GLU A 36 -0.52 -30.71 -1.08
C GLU A 36 -0.95 -32.00 -1.79
N LYS A 37 -1.92 -32.75 -1.23
CA LYS A 37 -2.38 -34.03 -1.79
C LYS A 37 -3.44 -33.89 -2.86
N PHE A 38 -4.34 -32.92 -2.72
CA PHE A 38 -5.57 -32.82 -3.53
C PHE A 38 -5.77 -31.43 -4.10
N GLY A 39 -5.68 -30.39 -3.25
CA GLY A 39 -6.07 -29.03 -3.65
C GLY A 39 -5.23 -28.45 -4.79
N ARG A 40 -3.93 -28.74 -4.85
CA ARG A 40 -3.04 -28.25 -5.90
C ARG A 40 -3.46 -28.72 -7.29
N GLU A 41 -3.69 -30.03 -7.44
CA GLU A 41 -4.16 -30.63 -8.70
C GLU A 41 -5.65 -30.33 -8.95
N GLY A 42 -6.45 -30.20 -7.88
CA GLY A 42 -7.88 -29.89 -7.92
C GLY A 42 -8.21 -28.42 -8.20
N GLY A 43 -7.22 -27.57 -8.48
CA GLY A 43 -7.43 -26.19 -8.87
C GLY A 43 -7.78 -25.23 -7.73
N LEU A 44 -7.48 -25.59 -6.47
CA LEU A 44 -7.83 -24.77 -5.30
C LEU A 44 -6.77 -23.70 -5.03
N THR A 45 -6.93 -22.53 -5.63
CA THR A 45 -5.88 -21.49 -5.62
C THR A 45 -5.95 -20.47 -4.49
N LYS A 46 -7.01 -20.49 -3.67
CA LYS A 46 -7.17 -19.56 -2.54
C LYS A 46 -6.37 -20.00 -1.30
N VAL A 47 -5.05 -20.05 -1.43
CA VAL A 47 -4.13 -20.51 -0.36
C VAL A 47 -3.62 -19.41 0.55
N SER A 48 -3.78 -18.15 0.16
CA SER A 48 -3.26 -17.01 0.90
C SER A 48 -4.03 -15.73 0.59
N ARG A 49 -4.06 -14.80 1.55
CA ARG A 49 -4.53 -13.44 1.33
C ARG A 49 -3.69 -12.66 0.31
N TYR A 50 -2.44 -13.09 0.09
CA TYR A 50 -1.46 -12.40 -0.76
C TYR A 50 -1.21 -13.09 -2.11
N PHE A 51 -2.01 -14.09 -2.49
CA PHE A 51 -1.99 -14.65 -3.85
C PHE A 51 -3.33 -14.46 -4.54
N ASP A 52 -3.30 -13.97 -5.77
CA ASP A 52 -4.46 -13.85 -6.64
C ASP A 52 -4.10 -14.40 -8.04
N GLU A 53 -4.63 -15.57 -8.38
CA GLU A 53 -4.26 -16.26 -9.63
C GLU A 53 -4.58 -15.43 -10.87
N ALA A 54 -5.71 -14.73 -10.88
CA ALA A 54 -6.11 -13.89 -12.00
C ALA A 54 -5.10 -12.75 -12.20
N THR A 55 -4.71 -12.07 -11.12
CA THR A 55 -3.65 -11.06 -11.14
C THR A 55 -2.34 -11.65 -11.62
N TYR A 56 -1.95 -12.81 -11.08
CA TYR A 56 -0.71 -13.47 -11.45
C TYR A 56 -0.64 -13.78 -12.95
N LEU A 57 -1.68 -14.41 -13.51
CA LEU A 57 -1.71 -14.76 -14.94
C LEU A 57 -1.77 -13.50 -15.81
N LEU A 58 -2.54 -12.48 -15.42
CA LEU A 58 -2.63 -11.21 -16.13
C LEU A 58 -1.26 -10.50 -16.25
N GLN A 59 -0.44 -10.58 -15.20
CA GLN A 59 0.91 -9.99 -15.18
C GLN A 59 1.97 -10.86 -15.87
N ASN A 60 1.62 -12.09 -16.22
CA ASN A 60 2.53 -13.11 -16.74
C ASN A 60 1.89 -13.84 -17.94
N PRO A 61 1.57 -13.11 -19.03
CA PRO A 61 0.86 -13.68 -20.18
C PRO A 61 1.66 -14.80 -20.87
N ASP A 62 2.98 -14.85 -20.67
CA ASP A 62 3.84 -15.93 -21.14
C ASP A 62 3.52 -17.29 -20.48
N LEU A 63 2.83 -17.30 -19.34
CA LEU A 63 2.38 -18.51 -18.64
C LEU A 63 1.07 -19.09 -19.17
N GLU A 64 0.32 -18.36 -20.00
CA GLU A 64 -1.02 -18.78 -20.46
C GLU A 64 -1.02 -20.19 -21.08
N SER A 65 -0.01 -20.50 -21.90
CA SER A 65 0.10 -21.81 -22.56
C SER A 65 0.50 -22.96 -21.62
N PHE A 66 0.98 -22.65 -20.42
CA PHE A 66 1.56 -23.61 -19.47
C PHE A 66 0.64 -23.97 -18.29
N VAL A 67 -0.54 -23.36 -18.19
CA VAL A 67 -1.48 -23.56 -17.08
C VAL A 67 -2.79 -24.19 -17.52
N ARG A 68 -3.25 -25.25 -16.83
CA ARG A 68 -4.46 -26.03 -17.18
C ARG A 68 -5.77 -25.30 -17.04
N THR A 69 -5.85 -24.24 -16.24
CA THR A 69 -7.02 -23.34 -16.20
C THR A 69 -7.21 -22.57 -17.52
N VAL A 70 -6.19 -22.52 -18.38
CA VAL A 70 -6.23 -21.87 -19.71
C VAL A 70 -6.06 -22.90 -20.84
N ASN A 71 -5.10 -23.83 -20.71
CA ASN A 71 -4.77 -24.87 -21.68
C ASN A 71 -4.83 -26.27 -21.01
N PRO A 72 -5.88 -27.09 -21.25
CA PRO A 72 -6.08 -28.37 -20.55
C PRO A 72 -4.93 -29.38 -20.61
N SER A 73 -4.07 -29.31 -21.62
CA SER A 73 -2.92 -30.21 -21.81
C SER A 73 -1.63 -29.71 -21.15
N ALA A 74 -1.69 -28.57 -20.46
CA ALA A 74 -0.51 -27.90 -19.95
C ALA A 74 0.07 -28.56 -18.68
N PRO A 75 1.37 -28.35 -18.39
CA PRO A 75 2.05 -29.03 -17.29
C PRO A 75 1.58 -28.60 -15.90
N PHE A 76 1.18 -27.34 -15.71
CA PHE A 76 0.77 -26.82 -14.39
C PHE A 76 -0.74 -26.89 -14.22
N ALA A 77 -1.21 -27.30 -13.04
CA ALA A 77 -2.64 -27.33 -12.75
C ALA A 77 -3.26 -25.92 -12.81
N THR A 78 -2.55 -24.94 -12.26
CA THR A 78 -3.00 -23.57 -12.03
C THR A 78 -1.82 -22.61 -12.11
N GLY A 79 -2.08 -21.30 -12.18
CA GLY A 79 -1.05 -20.28 -12.04
C GLY A 79 -0.37 -20.35 -10.66
N LEU A 80 -1.13 -20.72 -9.62
CA LEU A 80 -0.58 -20.98 -8.30
C LEU A 80 0.42 -22.15 -8.31
N ASP A 81 0.11 -23.23 -9.02
CA ASP A 81 0.98 -24.39 -9.12
C ASP A 81 2.32 -24.02 -9.76
N GLN A 82 2.30 -23.24 -10.85
CA GLN A 82 3.52 -22.70 -11.44
C GLN A 82 4.25 -21.76 -10.46
N PHE A 83 3.54 -20.89 -9.75
CA PHE A 83 4.14 -19.95 -8.78
C PHE A 83 4.85 -20.68 -7.62
N ILE A 84 4.23 -21.71 -7.05
CA ILE A 84 4.78 -22.48 -5.92
C ILE A 84 6.00 -23.32 -6.36
N GLN A 85 6.00 -23.81 -7.60
CA GLN A 85 7.11 -24.61 -8.14
C GLN A 85 8.30 -23.76 -8.60
N PHE A 86 8.03 -22.59 -9.19
CA PHE A 86 9.03 -21.78 -9.89
C PHE A 86 9.00 -20.30 -9.50
N GLY A 87 7.83 -19.69 -9.32
CA GLY A 87 7.70 -18.24 -9.11
C GLY A 87 8.48 -17.65 -7.91
N TYR A 88 8.72 -18.45 -6.86
CA TYR A 88 9.60 -18.04 -5.74
C TYR A 88 11.08 -17.95 -6.11
N ASP A 89 11.52 -18.80 -7.03
CA ASP A 89 12.92 -19.05 -7.38
C ASP A 89 13.28 -18.55 -8.79
N GLU A 90 12.29 -18.09 -9.57
CA GLU A 90 12.48 -17.52 -10.91
C GLU A 90 13.19 -16.15 -10.81
N GLY A 91 14.51 -16.19 -11.04
CA GLY A 91 15.23 -15.08 -11.66
C GLY A 91 16.23 -14.30 -10.81
N ALA A 92 17.27 -13.80 -11.49
CA ALA A 92 17.92 -12.54 -11.11
C ALA A 92 16.86 -11.41 -11.07
N PHE A 93 17.17 -10.29 -10.41
CA PHE A 93 16.27 -9.16 -10.09
C PHE A 93 15.18 -8.82 -11.13
N VAL A 94 15.44 -9.00 -12.43
CA VAL A 94 14.59 -8.63 -13.56
C VAL A 94 13.46 -9.64 -13.90
N PHE A 95 13.51 -10.90 -13.44
CA PHE A 95 12.50 -11.94 -13.80
C PHE A 95 11.62 -12.40 -12.63
N ARG A 96 11.66 -11.71 -11.50
CA ARG A 96 10.92 -12.11 -10.31
C ARG A 96 9.43 -11.82 -10.50
N ARG A 97 8.60 -12.88 -10.51
CA ARG A 97 7.15 -12.75 -10.64
C ARG A 97 6.49 -12.43 -9.28
N THR A 98 6.84 -11.27 -8.71
CA THR A 98 6.33 -10.80 -7.41
C THR A 98 4.98 -10.08 -7.50
N LYS A 99 4.53 -9.74 -8.71
CA LYS A 99 3.22 -9.14 -8.99
C LYS A 99 2.11 -10.21 -8.96
N VAL A 100 1.87 -10.77 -7.79
CA VAL A 100 0.96 -11.93 -7.58
C VAL A 100 -0.39 -11.54 -6.98
N SER A 101 -0.54 -10.32 -6.48
CA SER A 101 -1.77 -9.84 -5.84
C SER A 101 -1.80 -8.31 -5.81
N PRO A 102 -2.99 -7.67 -5.86
CA PRO A 102 -3.13 -6.24 -5.59
C PRO A 102 -2.72 -5.84 -4.17
N GLU A 103 -2.66 -6.81 -3.24
CA GLU A 103 -2.34 -6.62 -1.83
C GLU A 103 -0.85 -6.40 -1.55
N TYR A 104 0.00 -6.45 -2.58
CA TYR A 104 1.44 -6.29 -2.46
C TYR A 104 2.07 -5.68 -3.71
N LYS A 105 3.01 -4.76 -3.51
CA LYS A 105 3.87 -4.17 -4.54
C LYS A 105 5.32 -4.24 -4.07
N GLU A 106 6.16 -4.94 -4.83
CA GLU A 106 7.57 -5.15 -4.49
C GLU A 106 8.33 -3.83 -4.33
N ASP A 107 8.19 -2.93 -5.29
CA ASP A 107 8.93 -1.66 -5.32
C ASP A 107 8.57 -0.80 -4.10
N PHE A 108 7.27 -0.67 -3.80
CA PHE A 108 6.78 0.03 -2.60
C PHE A 108 7.34 -0.60 -1.31
N TYR A 109 7.26 -1.93 -1.22
CA TYR A 109 7.66 -2.64 -0.02
C TYR A 109 9.18 -2.54 0.21
N LEU A 110 10.01 -2.65 -0.82
CA LEU A 110 11.46 -2.50 -0.66
C LEU A 110 11.86 -1.06 -0.34
N ALA A 111 11.24 -0.06 -0.97
CA ALA A 111 11.50 1.35 -0.67
C ALA A 111 11.15 1.69 0.80
N SER A 112 9.97 1.25 1.26
CA SER A 112 9.51 1.46 2.65
C SER A 112 10.21 0.58 3.69
N ASN A 113 11.12 -0.30 3.26
CA ASN A 113 11.83 -1.23 4.13
C ASN A 113 13.28 -1.36 3.66
N SER A 114 13.93 -0.21 3.46
CA SER A 114 15.27 -0.12 2.88
C SER A 114 16.34 -0.85 3.71
N GLU A 115 16.07 -1.20 4.97
CA GLU A 115 16.95 -2.04 5.76
C GLU A 115 17.03 -3.49 5.25
N LEU A 116 16.11 -3.92 4.38
CA LEU A 116 16.12 -5.24 3.74
C LEU A 116 17.15 -5.34 2.60
N ASP A 117 17.60 -4.22 2.04
CA ASP A 117 18.53 -4.17 0.91
C ASP A 117 19.75 -5.09 1.07
N PRO A 118 20.50 -5.05 2.19
CA PRO A 118 21.66 -5.92 2.37
C PRO A 118 21.30 -7.41 2.39
N PHE A 119 20.12 -7.78 2.88
CA PHE A 119 19.66 -9.17 2.96
C PHE A 119 19.21 -9.69 1.60
N ILE A 120 18.59 -8.83 0.78
CA ILE A 120 18.21 -9.13 -0.59
C ILE A 120 19.46 -9.31 -1.46
N ARG A 121 20.43 -8.38 -1.36
CA ARG A 121 21.69 -8.44 -2.12
C ARG A 121 22.54 -9.67 -1.76
N LYS A 122 22.54 -10.08 -0.49
CA LYS A 122 23.20 -11.30 -0.01
C LYS A 122 22.43 -12.59 -0.36
N GLY A 123 21.21 -12.47 -0.89
CA GLY A 123 20.36 -13.61 -1.23
C GLY A 123 19.77 -14.34 -0.03
N THR A 124 19.81 -13.74 1.18
CA THR A 124 19.11 -14.23 2.37
C THR A 124 17.61 -14.28 2.10
N PHE A 125 17.10 -13.21 1.49
CA PHE A 125 15.77 -13.20 0.88
C PHE A 125 15.92 -13.10 -0.63
N LYS A 126 15.13 -13.90 -1.35
CA LYS A 126 15.01 -13.88 -2.80
C LYS A 126 14.22 -12.69 -3.30
N SER A 127 13.37 -12.08 -2.48
CA SER A 127 12.59 -10.88 -2.82
C SER A 127 12.06 -10.24 -1.54
N GLY A 128 11.64 -8.98 -1.64
CA GLY A 128 10.82 -8.34 -0.62
C GLY A 128 9.55 -9.15 -0.38
N TYR A 129 8.98 -9.73 -1.43
CA TYR A 129 7.77 -10.56 -1.32
C TYR A 129 8.00 -11.78 -0.45
N GLN A 130 9.13 -12.48 -0.61
CA GLN A 130 9.48 -13.60 0.25
C GLN A 130 9.59 -13.16 1.71
N HIS A 131 10.27 -12.03 1.98
CA HIS A 131 10.35 -11.47 3.32
C HIS A 131 8.95 -11.13 3.86
N PHE A 132 8.12 -10.46 3.08
CA PHE A 132 6.78 -10.03 3.47
C PHE A 132 5.90 -11.20 3.90
N ILE A 133 5.87 -12.27 3.10
CA ILE A 133 5.09 -13.47 3.39
C ILE A 133 5.59 -14.21 4.63
N GLN A 134 6.91 -14.30 4.81
CA GLN A 134 7.48 -15.06 5.93
C GLN A 134 7.44 -14.28 7.25
N PHE A 135 7.69 -12.97 7.19
CA PHE A 135 7.92 -12.08 8.33
C PHE A 135 7.06 -10.81 8.26
N GLY A 136 7.16 -10.04 7.18
CA GLY A 136 6.63 -8.66 7.14
C GLY A 136 5.15 -8.51 7.52
N ALA A 137 4.28 -9.38 7.01
CA ALA A 137 2.86 -9.34 7.35
C ALA A 137 2.60 -9.59 8.86
N LYS A 138 3.41 -10.44 9.52
CA LYS A 138 3.32 -10.69 10.97
C LYS A 138 3.92 -9.56 11.80
N GLU A 139 4.87 -8.83 11.23
CA GLU A 139 5.48 -7.63 11.82
C GLU A 139 4.57 -6.39 11.70
N GLY A 140 3.41 -6.51 11.05
CA GLY A 140 2.49 -5.40 10.81
C GLY A 140 2.92 -4.47 9.67
N ARG A 141 3.91 -4.87 8.86
CA ARG A 141 4.28 -4.17 7.64
C ARG A 141 3.20 -4.34 6.59
N PHE A 142 3.11 -3.38 5.68
CA PHE A 142 2.13 -3.36 4.60
C PHE A 142 2.84 -3.16 3.26
N GLY A 143 2.25 -3.67 2.18
CA GLY A 143 2.92 -3.82 0.88
C GLY A 143 2.47 -2.84 -0.19
N THR A 144 1.66 -1.84 0.12
CA THR A 144 1.10 -0.89 -0.87
C THR A 144 0.95 0.49 -0.26
N SER A 145 0.70 1.52 -1.07
CA SER A 145 0.42 2.88 -0.58
C SER A 145 -0.81 2.98 0.32
N PHE A 146 -1.72 2.01 0.33
CA PHE A 146 -2.85 2.01 1.26
C PHE A 146 -2.37 1.70 2.69
N PHE A 147 -2.57 2.64 3.63
CA PHE A 147 -2.10 2.52 4.99
C PHE A 147 -3.03 1.64 5.85
N GLU A 148 -2.97 0.34 5.59
CA GLU A 148 -3.86 -0.67 6.19
C GLU A 148 -3.88 -0.68 7.73
N PRO A 149 -2.74 -0.59 8.45
CA PRO A 149 -2.77 -0.62 9.91
C PRO A 149 -3.68 0.45 10.52
N GLU A 150 -3.65 1.65 9.95
CA GLU A 150 -4.51 2.74 10.40
C GLU A 150 -5.98 2.53 10.00
N TYR A 151 -6.20 2.03 8.78
CA TYR A 151 -7.55 1.70 8.34
C TYR A 151 -8.22 0.67 9.26
N LEU A 152 -7.52 -0.40 9.64
CA LEU A 152 -8.05 -1.40 10.58
C LEU A 152 -8.29 -0.83 11.97
N LYS A 153 -7.44 0.08 12.45
CA LYS A 153 -7.61 0.77 13.74
C LYS A 153 -8.87 1.65 13.76
N LYS A 154 -9.17 2.33 12.64
CA LYS A 154 -10.36 3.18 12.47
C LYS A 154 -11.64 2.37 12.21
N ASN A 155 -11.52 1.13 11.76
CA ASN A 155 -12.63 0.27 11.34
C ASN A 155 -12.62 -1.07 12.09
N PRO A 156 -12.82 -1.06 13.42
CA PRO A 156 -12.73 -2.28 14.24
C PRO A 156 -13.81 -3.32 13.91
N ASP A 157 -14.89 -2.93 13.25
CA ASP A 157 -15.99 -3.79 12.82
C ASP A 157 -15.57 -4.81 11.76
N ILE A 158 -14.57 -4.50 10.92
CA ILE A 158 -14.09 -5.42 9.88
C ILE A 158 -12.96 -6.35 10.36
N VAL A 159 -12.31 -6.02 11.47
CA VAL A 159 -11.16 -6.76 12.00
C VAL A 159 -11.46 -8.25 12.24
N PRO A 160 -12.62 -8.65 12.79
CA PRO A 160 -12.96 -10.08 12.92
C PRO A 160 -12.99 -10.84 11.59
N PHE A 161 -13.39 -10.20 10.50
CA PHE A 161 -13.49 -10.81 9.17
C PHE A 161 -12.14 -10.94 8.48
N VAL A 162 -11.25 -9.95 8.65
CA VAL A 162 -9.85 -10.06 8.22
C VAL A 162 -9.14 -11.15 9.00
N ASN A 163 -9.33 -11.16 10.34
CA ASN A 163 -8.75 -12.17 11.21
C ASN A 163 -9.24 -13.57 10.88
N SER A 164 -10.52 -13.76 10.53
CA SER A 164 -11.07 -15.07 10.17
C SER A 164 -10.65 -15.55 8.78
N GLY A 165 -10.12 -14.66 7.92
CA GLY A 165 -9.80 -14.93 6.52
C GLY A 165 -11.01 -14.79 5.58
N ALA A 166 -12.17 -14.36 6.10
CA ALA A 166 -13.35 -14.06 5.28
C ALA A 166 -13.11 -12.86 4.34
N LEU A 167 -12.29 -11.90 4.79
CA LEU A 167 -11.71 -10.83 3.96
C LEU A 167 -10.21 -11.05 3.84
N LYS A 168 -9.61 -10.72 2.69
CA LYS A 168 -8.16 -10.89 2.50
C LYS A 168 -7.38 -9.96 3.44
N THR A 169 -7.74 -8.68 3.43
CA THR A 169 -7.05 -7.56 4.10
C THR A 169 -8.06 -6.42 4.33
N GLY A 170 -7.69 -5.42 5.14
CA GLY A 170 -8.43 -4.16 5.22
C GLY A 170 -8.42 -3.38 3.91
N ARG A 171 -7.36 -3.54 3.10
CA ARG A 171 -7.30 -2.98 1.74
C ARG A 171 -8.34 -3.63 0.83
N ASP A 172 -8.45 -4.94 0.83
CA ASP A 172 -9.48 -5.68 0.07
C ASP A 172 -10.89 -5.21 0.44
N HIS A 173 -11.16 -5.00 1.74
CA HIS A 173 -12.40 -4.38 2.19
C HIS A 173 -12.60 -2.98 1.58
N TYR A 174 -11.60 -2.11 1.70
CA TYR A 174 -11.73 -0.73 1.24
C TYR A 174 -11.99 -0.64 -0.27
N PHE A 175 -11.23 -1.37 -1.09
CA PHE A 175 -11.31 -1.28 -2.54
C PHE A 175 -12.59 -1.92 -3.11
N ASN A 176 -13.19 -2.88 -2.41
CA ASN A 176 -14.44 -3.53 -2.82
C ASN A 176 -15.69 -2.85 -2.24
N PHE A 177 -15.60 -2.31 -1.02
CA PHE A 177 -16.73 -1.75 -0.28
C PHE A 177 -16.44 -0.33 0.20
N GLY A 178 -15.41 -0.18 1.06
CA GLY A 178 -15.19 1.03 1.84
C GLY A 178 -15.06 2.32 1.04
N LYS A 179 -14.47 2.29 -0.16
CA LYS A 179 -14.35 3.48 -1.03
C LYS A 179 -15.72 4.08 -1.42
N ASN A 180 -16.81 3.31 -1.33
CA ASN A 180 -18.16 3.77 -1.63
C ASN A 180 -18.96 4.14 -0.36
N GLU A 181 -18.35 4.01 0.82
CA GLU A 181 -18.97 4.29 2.12
C GLU A 181 -18.48 5.65 2.64
N PRO A 182 -19.34 6.69 2.75
CA PRO A 182 -18.90 8.03 3.14
C PRO A 182 -18.23 8.13 4.52
N ASN A 183 -18.54 7.18 5.41
CA ASN A 183 -17.95 7.08 6.76
C ASN A 183 -16.64 6.28 6.81
N ARG A 184 -16.12 5.79 5.68
CA ARG A 184 -14.84 5.09 5.60
C ARG A 184 -13.77 6.01 5.04
N SER A 185 -13.00 6.59 5.95
CA SER A 185 -11.80 7.33 5.57
C SER A 185 -10.63 6.39 5.29
N ALA A 186 -9.73 6.81 4.41
CA ALA A 186 -8.50 6.10 4.11
C ALA A 186 -7.30 7.06 4.07
N THR A 187 -6.13 6.52 4.36
CA THR A 187 -4.86 7.22 4.22
C THR A 187 -4.02 6.48 3.19
N PHE A 188 -3.47 7.23 2.24
CA PHE A 188 -2.51 6.75 1.27
C PHE A 188 -1.17 7.42 1.51
N VAL A 189 -0.11 6.61 1.48
CA VAL A 189 1.25 7.01 1.83
C VAL A 189 2.20 6.66 0.69
N GLY A 190 3.22 7.47 0.48
CA GLY A 190 4.32 7.16 -0.42
C GLY A 190 5.44 6.42 0.29
N THR A 191 6.62 6.51 -0.28
CA THR A 191 7.83 5.82 0.13
C THR A 191 8.93 6.81 0.45
N ARG A 192 10.15 6.32 0.66
CA ARG A 192 11.35 7.16 0.73
C ARG A 192 12.08 7.03 -0.59
N GLY A 193 12.54 8.15 -1.14
CA GLY A 193 13.35 8.08 -2.35
C GLY A 193 13.89 9.43 -2.80
N ASN A 194 14.99 9.38 -3.55
CA ASN A 194 15.39 10.48 -4.42
C ASN A 194 14.78 10.17 -5.79
N ASP A 195 13.52 10.57 -5.94
CA ASP A 195 12.72 10.15 -7.08
C ASP A 195 13.14 10.90 -8.34
N ASN A 196 14.12 10.34 -9.03
CA ASN A 196 14.33 10.65 -10.44
C ASN A 196 13.05 10.23 -11.21
N ASP A 197 12.72 10.90 -12.32
CA ASP A 197 11.42 10.86 -13.05
C ASP A 197 10.60 9.53 -13.05
N SER A 198 11.23 8.35 -12.99
CA SER A 198 10.55 7.04 -12.97
C SER A 198 10.09 6.54 -11.59
N ASP A 199 10.61 7.10 -10.51
CA ASP A 199 10.48 6.54 -9.15
C ASP A 199 9.50 7.35 -8.28
N ARG A 200 8.91 8.41 -8.85
CA ARG A 200 7.96 9.29 -8.17
C ARG A 200 6.73 8.54 -7.70
N ASP A 201 6.35 8.74 -6.44
CA ASP A 201 5.11 8.18 -5.94
C ASP A 201 3.91 8.85 -6.61
N VAL A 202 2.98 8.01 -7.09
CA VAL A 202 1.70 8.44 -7.65
C VAL A 202 0.61 7.96 -6.72
N ILE A 203 0.09 8.91 -5.92
CA ILE A 203 -1.00 8.68 -4.98
C ILE A 203 -2.28 9.24 -5.56
N THR A 204 -3.35 8.45 -5.48
CA THR A 204 -4.67 8.85 -5.96
C THR A 204 -5.69 8.71 -4.85
N GLY A 205 -6.42 9.79 -4.60
CA GLY A 205 -7.59 9.82 -3.76
C GLY A 205 -8.67 8.91 -4.34
N LEU A 206 -8.95 7.81 -3.65
CA LEU A 206 -9.92 6.82 -4.09
C LEU A 206 -11.01 6.68 -3.06
N GLY A 207 -12.22 7.15 -3.37
CA GLY A 207 -13.42 6.92 -2.57
C GLY A 207 -14.19 8.20 -2.28
N VAL A 208 -15.39 8.05 -1.71
CA VAL A 208 -16.33 9.14 -1.39
C VAL A 208 -16.22 9.63 0.06
N GLY A 209 -15.48 8.92 0.92
CA GLY A 209 -15.16 9.36 2.27
C GLY A 209 -13.96 10.31 2.29
N ASN A 210 -13.53 10.73 3.49
CA ASN A 210 -12.35 11.58 3.62
C ASN A 210 -11.07 10.80 3.30
N ILE A 211 -10.23 11.33 2.41
CA ILE A 211 -8.98 10.71 2.00
C ILE A 211 -7.81 11.58 2.44
N GLU A 212 -6.82 10.99 3.09
CA GLU A 212 -5.57 11.68 3.43
C GLU A 212 -4.46 11.15 2.51
N GLN A 213 -3.70 12.05 1.90
CA GLN A 213 -2.62 11.73 0.98
C GLN A 213 -1.30 12.30 1.53
N ILE A 214 -0.33 11.43 1.77
CA ILE A 214 1.00 11.76 2.31
C ILE A 214 2.02 11.20 1.32
N GLY A 215 2.71 12.02 0.54
CA GLY A 215 3.65 11.51 -0.47
C GLY A 215 4.94 10.90 0.10
N VAL A 216 5.20 11.10 1.39
CA VAL A 216 6.40 10.57 2.06
C VAL A 216 6.12 9.23 2.75
N GLU A 217 7.18 8.52 3.14
CA GLU A 217 7.10 7.26 3.86
C GLU A 217 6.52 7.42 5.25
N VAL A 218 5.54 6.55 5.55
CA VAL A 218 4.88 6.49 6.84
C VAL A 218 4.88 5.05 7.33
N GLY A 219 5.33 4.86 8.58
CA GLY A 219 5.35 3.59 9.27
C GLY A 219 4.44 3.55 10.49
N ILE A 220 4.57 2.47 11.25
CA ILE A 220 3.98 2.32 12.59
C ILE A 220 5.06 2.06 13.63
N ASP A 221 5.00 2.77 14.75
CA ASP A 221 5.88 2.53 15.88
C ASP A 221 5.53 1.21 16.59
N ARG A 222 6.33 0.84 17.59
CA ARG A 222 6.11 -0.38 18.40
C ARG A 222 4.77 -0.40 19.16
N ASN A 223 4.11 0.75 19.29
CA ASN A 223 2.81 0.90 19.95
C ASN A 223 1.64 0.94 18.95
N GLY A 224 1.91 0.80 17.64
CA GLY A 224 0.89 0.91 16.60
C GLY A 224 0.41 2.34 16.35
N ASN A 225 1.25 3.33 16.63
CA ASN A 225 1.01 4.73 16.28
C ASN A 225 1.74 5.08 14.99
N ARG A 226 1.14 5.98 14.21
CA ARG A 226 1.75 6.53 13.01
C ARG A 226 3.12 7.15 13.35
N GLN A 227 4.12 6.87 12.52
CA GLN A 227 5.41 7.55 12.54
C GLN A 227 5.82 7.92 11.11
N TYR A 228 6.48 9.07 10.97
CA TYR A 228 6.99 9.56 9.69
C TYR A 228 8.44 9.12 9.56
N GLU A 229 8.71 8.33 8.52
CA GLU A 229 10.00 7.67 8.32
C GLU A 229 10.88 8.42 7.32
N SER A 230 10.26 9.26 6.48
CA SER A 230 10.91 10.28 5.67
C SER A 230 10.16 11.62 5.76
N PHE A 231 10.78 12.68 5.24
CA PHE A 231 10.24 14.05 5.30
C PHE A 231 10.26 14.77 3.95
N GLY A 232 10.42 14.05 2.82
CA GLY A 232 10.35 14.65 1.49
C GLY A 232 11.64 15.32 1.00
N ILE A 233 12.80 15.09 1.62
CA ILE A 233 14.04 15.74 1.20
C ILE A 233 14.43 15.22 -0.19
N ASN A 234 14.45 16.12 -1.17
CA ASN A 234 14.79 15.79 -2.56
C ASN A 234 13.91 14.66 -3.16
N GLU A 235 12.64 14.65 -2.77
CA GLU A 235 11.60 13.70 -3.15
C GLU A 235 10.49 14.42 -3.93
N PHE A 236 9.92 13.78 -4.95
CA PHE A 236 8.99 14.43 -5.87
C PHE A 236 7.78 13.54 -6.13
N ASP A 237 6.61 13.96 -5.65
CA ASP A 237 5.42 13.11 -5.70
C ASP A 237 4.30 13.71 -6.53
N PHE A 238 3.39 12.86 -7.00
CA PHE A 238 2.12 13.28 -7.56
C PHE A 238 0.95 12.82 -6.68
N LEU A 239 0.17 13.78 -6.20
CA LEU A 239 -1.03 13.55 -5.39
C LEU A 239 -2.26 13.97 -6.18
N TYR A 240 -3.17 13.04 -6.43
CA TYR A 240 -4.38 13.29 -7.24
C TYR A 240 -5.62 13.29 -6.35
N GLY A 241 -6.38 14.38 -6.36
CA GLY A 241 -7.71 14.44 -5.74
C GLY A 241 -8.68 13.45 -6.37
N GLY A 242 -9.56 12.93 -5.52
CA GLY A 242 -10.64 12.01 -5.84
C GLY A 242 -12.02 12.69 -5.73
N PRO A 243 -13.09 11.89 -5.67
CA PRO A 243 -14.46 12.41 -5.55
C PRO A 243 -14.89 12.71 -4.10
N GLY A 244 -14.09 12.33 -3.10
CA GLY A 244 -14.32 12.62 -1.69
C GLY A 244 -13.70 13.95 -1.26
N ILE A 245 -13.60 14.17 0.05
CA ILE A 245 -12.80 15.28 0.61
C ILE A 245 -11.36 14.80 0.73
N ASP A 246 -10.44 15.39 -0.04
CA ASP A 246 -9.04 15.04 0.00
C ASP A 246 -8.24 16.00 0.90
N THR A 247 -7.35 15.46 1.72
CA THR A 247 -6.36 16.21 2.49
C THR A 247 -4.96 15.89 1.97
N PHE A 248 -4.34 16.86 1.30
CA PHE A 248 -2.97 16.78 0.81
C PHE A 248 -2.02 17.24 1.91
N VAL A 249 -1.16 16.34 2.39
CA VAL A 249 -0.31 16.60 3.55
C VAL A 249 1.06 17.11 3.12
N LEU A 250 1.36 18.38 3.39
CA LEU A 250 2.68 19.01 3.21
C LEU A 250 3.32 19.43 4.55
N GLY A 251 2.68 19.09 5.66
CA GLY A 251 3.19 19.29 7.00
C GLY A 251 2.56 18.30 7.98
N VAL A 252 3.38 17.77 8.87
CA VAL A 252 3.01 16.66 9.76
C VAL A 252 3.16 17.07 11.23
N PRO A 253 2.30 16.57 12.13
CA PRO A 253 2.43 16.84 13.55
C PRO A 253 3.64 16.13 14.15
N ALA A 254 3.92 16.40 15.43
CA ALA A 254 4.90 15.63 16.20
C ALA A 254 4.51 14.14 16.23
N ALA A 255 5.50 13.26 16.04
CA ALA A 255 5.37 11.81 16.18
C ALA A 255 6.63 11.21 16.82
N ALA A 256 6.74 9.89 16.90
CA ALA A 256 7.85 9.22 17.58
C ALA A 256 9.24 9.62 17.04
N GLN A 257 9.37 9.78 15.72
CA GLN A 257 10.62 10.14 15.03
C GLN A 257 10.85 11.66 14.93
N ASN A 258 9.84 12.48 15.26
CA ASN A 258 9.92 13.94 15.21
C ASN A 258 9.19 14.57 16.40
N SER A 259 9.94 15.13 17.34
CA SER A 259 9.40 15.71 18.59
C SER A 259 8.59 16.99 18.41
N SER A 260 8.50 17.52 17.18
CA SER A 260 7.72 18.70 16.83
C SER A 260 7.11 18.54 15.44
N ALA A 261 6.12 19.37 15.11
CA ALA A 261 5.54 19.38 13.78
C ALA A 261 6.57 19.84 12.73
N ILE A 262 6.60 19.17 11.58
CA ILE A 262 7.61 19.35 10.52
C ILE A 262 6.92 19.66 9.19
N SER A 263 7.49 20.59 8.41
CA SER A 263 7.13 20.77 6.99
C SER A 263 7.76 19.65 6.17
N LEU A 264 6.97 19.01 5.33
CA LEU A 264 7.48 18.06 4.35
C LEU A 264 8.08 18.80 3.15
N TYR A 265 8.91 18.12 2.37
CA TYR A 265 9.49 18.60 1.10
C TYR A 265 10.46 19.78 1.22
N LEU A 266 10.97 20.06 2.43
CA LEU A 266 12.08 21.00 2.59
C LEU A 266 13.35 20.44 1.96
N SER A 267 14.27 21.32 1.53
CA SER A 267 15.52 20.96 0.86
C SER A 267 15.31 20.23 -0.47
N ASN A 268 14.72 20.94 -1.44
CA ASN A 268 14.56 20.52 -2.84
C ASN A 268 13.59 19.34 -3.09
N GLY A 269 12.64 19.06 -2.19
CA GLY A 269 11.51 18.18 -2.49
C GLY A 269 10.31 18.97 -3.04
N GLN A 270 9.29 18.28 -3.56
CA GLN A 270 8.02 18.88 -3.97
C GLN A 270 6.90 17.86 -4.19
N ALA A 271 5.71 18.13 -3.64
CA ALA A 271 4.48 17.43 -4.06
C ALA A 271 3.73 18.19 -5.16
N THR A 272 3.45 17.55 -6.28
CA THR A 272 2.55 18.06 -7.31
C THR A 272 1.13 17.57 -7.04
N ILE A 273 0.23 18.50 -6.77
CA ILE A 273 -1.19 18.25 -6.47
C ILE A 273 -2.01 18.46 -7.75
N ARG A 274 -2.83 17.48 -8.11
CA ARG A 274 -3.73 17.49 -9.26
C ARG A 274 -5.16 17.25 -8.82
N ASN A 275 -6.12 17.76 -9.59
CA ASN A 275 -7.55 17.67 -9.29
C ASN A 275 -7.94 18.23 -7.91
N PHE A 276 -7.24 19.27 -7.43
CA PHE A 276 -7.60 19.94 -6.20
C PHE A 276 -8.90 20.74 -6.37
N ASN A 277 -9.89 20.43 -5.54
CA ASN A 277 -11.15 21.16 -5.45
C ASN A 277 -11.18 22.02 -4.19
N ALA A 278 -10.89 23.32 -4.34
CA ALA A 278 -10.84 24.28 -3.22
C ALA A 278 -12.16 24.42 -2.41
N ALA A 279 -13.29 23.93 -2.91
CA ALA A 279 -14.53 23.94 -2.15
C ALA A 279 -14.57 22.88 -1.03
N ASP A 280 -13.86 21.77 -1.24
CA ASP A 280 -13.98 20.57 -0.41
C ASP A 280 -12.61 20.11 0.13
N ASP A 281 -11.57 20.16 -0.71
CA ASP A 281 -10.23 19.65 -0.40
C ASP A 281 -9.43 20.59 0.49
N LEU A 282 -8.47 20.01 1.21
CA LEU A 282 -7.61 20.68 2.16
C LEU A 282 -6.14 20.41 1.86
N ILE A 283 -5.30 21.39 2.17
CA ILE A 283 -3.84 21.22 2.24
C ILE A 283 -3.41 21.40 3.68
N GLN A 284 -2.84 20.35 4.28
CA GLN A 284 -2.29 20.41 5.62
C GLN A 284 -0.86 20.94 5.60
N LEU A 285 -0.60 21.95 6.42
CA LEU A 285 0.68 22.65 6.54
C LEU A 285 1.18 22.64 7.99
N GLN A 286 2.49 22.74 8.18
CA GLN A 286 3.11 22.87 9.49
C GLN A 286 2.92 24.31 10.01
N GLY A 287 2.56 24.46 11.29
CA GLY A 287 2.43 25.75 11.96
C GLY A 287 1.01 25.99 12.47
N THR A 288 0.67 27.26 12.67
CA THR A 288 -0.64 27.70 13.18
C THR A 288 -1.34 28.72 12.29
N SER A 289 -0.67 29.23 11.25
CA SER A 289 -1.21 30.23 10.32
C SER A 289 -0.43 30.20 9.00
N LEU A 290 -0.99 30.88 7.99
CA LEU A 290 -0.36 31.08 6.66
C LEU A 290 0.80 32.08 6.66
N ASP A 291 1.09 32.78 7.77
CA ASP A 291 2.00 33.94 7.78
C ASP A 291 3.43 33.61 7.36
N SER A 292 3.87 32.36 7.57
CA SER A 292 5.20 31.88 7.15
C SER A 292 5.23 31.26 5.75
N TYR A 293 4.13 31.33 5.01
CA TYR A 293 3.97 30.72 3.70
C TYR A 293 3.76 31.78 2.62
N SER A 294 4.28 31.49 1.43
CA SER A 294 3.97 32.26 0.22
C SER A 294 3.17 31.38 -0.73
N LEU A 295 2.01 31.87 -1.15
CA LEU A 295 1.17 31.26 -2.19
C LEU A 295 1.34 32.09 -3.46
N THR A 296 2.16 31.60 -4.39
CA THR A 296 2.58 32.38 -5.57
C THR A 296 2.14 31.70 -6.85
N PRO A 297 1.35 32.37 -7.70
CA PRO A 297 1.07 31.88 -9.05
C PRO A 297 2.36 31.78 -9.88
N VAL A 298 2.61 30.62 -10.47
CA VAL A 298 3.74 30.36 -11.38
C VAL A 298 3.19 29.71 -12.65
N GLY A 299 3.10 30.49 -13.72
CA GLY A 299 2.38 30.07 -14.92
C GLY A 299 0.89 29.81 -14.60
N ASN A 300 0.41 28.61 -14.93
CA ASN A 300 -0.97 28.19 -14.63
C ASN A 300 -1.14 27.57 -13.24
N ASN A 301 -0.05 27.39 -12.48
CA ASN A 301 -0.07 26.65 -11.22
C ASN A 301 0.02 27.58 -10.02
N LEU A 302 -0.39 27.10 -8.84
CA LEU A 302 -0.12 27.76 -7.57
C LEU A 302 1.03 27.07 -6.85
N SER A 303 2.09 27.80 -6.56
CA SER A 303 3.24 27.34 -5.79
C SER A 303 3.04 27.65 -4.30
N ILE A 304 3.21 26.65 -3.45
CA ILE A 304 3.18 26.75 -1.98
C ILE A 304 4.62 26.71 -1.48
N GLN A 305 5.11 27.83 -0.97
CA GLN A 305 6.52 28.00 -0.64
C GLN A 305 6.71 28.34 0.83
N ARG A 306 7.85 27.89 1.37
CA ARG A 306 8.29 28.22 2.72
C ARG A 306 9.80 28.14 2.82
N PHE A 307 10.40 29.13 3.49
CA PHE A 307 11.86 29.23 3.68
C PHE A 307 12.68 29.20 2.37
N GLY A 308 12.07 29.58 1.25
CA GLY A 308 12.70 29.55 -0.07
C GLY A 308 12.55 28.22 -0.84
N ASP A 309 12.03 27.18 -0.19
CA ASP A 309 11.68 25.90 -0.83
C ASP A 309 10.24 25.92 -1.36
N VAL A 310 9.99 25.18 -2.45
CA VAL A 310 8.65 24.90 -2.96
C VAL A 310 8.18 23.57 -2.40
N LEU A 311 7.29 23.59 -1.41
CA LEU A 311 6.81 22.35 -0.77
C LEU A 311 5.81 21.61 -1.64
N GLY A 312 4.99 22.36 -2.38
CA GLY A 312 4.00 21.79 -3.26
C GLY A 312 3.51 22.74 -4.34
N VAL A 313 2.93 22.16 -5.39
CA VAL A 313 2.41 22.87 -6.55
C VAL A 313 1.01 22.34 -6.87
N ILE A 314 0.01 23.22 -6.91
CA ILE A 314 -1.34 22.88 -7.38
C ILE A 314 -1.42 23.15 -8.87
N GLU A 315 -1.56 22.10 -9.66
CA GLU A 315 -1.68 22.20 -11.11
C GLU A 315 -3.00 22.90 -11.50
N GLY A 316 -2.92 23.92 -12.36
CA GLY A 316 -4.08 24.74 -12.72
C GLY A 316 -4.57 25.68 -11.60
N GLY A 317 -3.85 25.75 -10.48
CA GLY A 317 -4.27 26.49 -9.29
C GLY A 317 -4.00 28.00 -9.29
N ALA A 318 -3.45 28.60 -10.35
CA ALA A 318 -2.98 30.00 -10.32
C ALA A 318 -4.02 31.05 -9.87
N GLY A 319 -5.32 30.78 -10.06
CA GLY A 319 -6.41 31.66 -9.63
C GLY A 319 -6.98 31.38 -8.25
N LEU A 320 -6.48 30.36 -7.53
CA LEU A 320 -6.96 30.00 -6.21
C LEU A 320 -6.53 31.02 -5.15
N ASN A 321 -7.45 31.35 -4.25
CA ASN A 321 -7.19 32.20 -3.09
C ASN A 321 -7.36 31.37 -1.81
N LEU A 322 -6.41 30.47 -1.55
CA LEU A 322 -6.49 29.58 -0.40
C LEU A 322 -6.36 30.39 0.89
N VAL A 323 -7.22 30.08 1.86
CA VAL A 323 -7.21 30.74 3.17
C VAL A 323 -7.09 29.72 4.28
N PHE A 324 -6.79 30.20 5.48
CA PHE A 324 -6.86 29.36 6.68
C PHE A 324 -8.28 28.81 6.86
N GLN A 325 -8.40 27.51 7.03
CA GLN A 325 -9.68 26.84 7.29
C GLN A 325 -9.79 26.42 8.75
N GLN A 326 -8.79 25.69 9.25
CA GLN A 326 -8.81 25.16 10.61
C GLN A 326 -7.41 24.93 11.18
N SER A 327 -7.30 24.97 12.51
CA SER A 327 -6.14 24.45 13.23
C SER A 327 -6.41 23.02 13.66
N ASN A 328 -5.39 22.16 13.55
CA ASN A 328 -5.50 20.75 13.96
C ASN A 328 -5.06 20.53 15.41
N GLY A 329 -4.66 21.59 16.13
CA GLY A 329 -4.30 21.53 17.55
C GLY A 329 -3.01 20.73 17.87
N ASN A 330 -2.24 20.36 16.86
CA ASN A 330 -1.08 19.47 16.95
C ASN A 330 0.18 20.06 16.26
N GLY A 331 0.19 21.38 16.06
CA GLY A 331 1.25 22.08 15.34
C GLY A 331 1.10 22.03 13.82
N THR A 332 -0.05 21.58 13.30
CA THR A 332 -0.45 21.74 11.90
C THR A 332 -1.78 22.49 11.78
N PHE A 333 -2.05 22.99 10.59
CA PHE A 333 -3.30 23.65 10.20
C PHE A 333 -3.63 23.30 8.75
N ALA A 334 -4.87 23.55 8.33
CA ALA A 334 -5.32 23.31 6.97
C ALA A 334 -5.72 24.59 6.25
N ILE A 335 -5.48 24.62 4.94
CA ILE A 335 -5.93 25.65 4.02
C ILE A 335 -6.80 25.03 2.91
N GLY A 336 -7.68 25.84 2.34
CA GLY A 336 -8.61 25.51 1.27
C GLY A 336 -9.13 26.77 0.64
#